data_AF-A0AAD9VRZ4-F1
#
_entry.id   AF-A0AAD9VRZ4-F1
#
_cell.length_a   1.000
_cell.length_b   1.000
_cell.length_c   1.000
_cell.angle_alpha   90.00
_cell.angle_beta   90.00
_cell.angle_gamma   90.00
#
_symmetry.space_group_name_H-M   'P 1'
#
loop_
_entity.id
_entity.type
_entity.pdbx_description
1 polymer ?
#
loop_
_entity_poly.entity_id
_entity_poly.type
_entity_poly.pdbx_seq_one_letter_code
_entity_poly.pdbx_strand_id
1 'polypeptide(L)'
;MYRNPPYLSNDSTKMWNHMPPTVHKVLIHGEKIIESFILPIGKFSEETQEVLNKVFRHCREFRARKMLRKSTNEDILNNLLMSSDPRISTLRPHCSFQNSIANKLFPETQMLQCLVTDDVLDNEQDYLLYCVEESELEETDNMIEIN
;
A
#
# COMPACT_ATOMS: atom_id res chain seq x y z
N MET A 1 -22.03 25.83 41.82
CA MET A 1 -20.80 26.53 41.41
C MET A 1 -19.76 25.49 41.00
N TYR A 2 -19.74 25.12 39.71
CA TYR A 2 -18.68 24.24 39.20
C TYR A 2 -17.42 25.08 39.03
N ARG A 3 -16.40 24.85 39.87
CA ARG A 3 -15.08 25.42 39.65
C ARG A 3 -14.48 24.70 38.44
N ASN A 4 -14.24 25.44 37.36
CA ASN A 4 -13.37 24.96 36.28
C ASN A 4 -11.99 24.61 36.87
N PRO A 5 -11.45 23.40 36.65
CA PRO A 5 -10.09 23.09 37.07
C PRO A 5 -9.08 23.64 36.04
N PRO A 6 -7.86 24.00 36.47
CA PRO A 6 -6.88 24.74 35.68
C PRO A 6 -6.05 23.76 34.84
N TYR A 7 -6.55 23.31 33.70
CA TYR A 7 -5.78 22.44 32.78
C TYR A 7 -5.21 23.20 31.56
N LEU A 8 -5.03 24.52 31.70
CA LEU A 8 -4.31 25.35 30.75
C LEU A 8 -3.00 25.83 31.37
N SER A 9 -2.12 24.89 31.72
CA SER A 9 -0.70 25.15 31.96
C SER A 9 0.09 24.09 31.22
N ASN A 10 0.83 24.54 30.21
CA ASN A 10 1.81 23.74 29.48
C ASN A 10 2.80 23.13 30.48
N ASP A 11 3.18 21.87 30.23
CA ASP A 11 4.26 21.09 30.84
C ASP A 11 3.88 19.97 31.86
N SER A 12 4.47 18.79 31.64
CA SER A 12 4.67 17.63 32.53
C SER A 12 3.55 16.64 32.99
N THR A 13 2.27 16.73 32.60
CA THR A 13 1.22 15.84 33.17
C THR A 13 0.64 14.73 32.28
N LYS A 14 1.50 14.01 31.53
CA LYS A 14 1.17 12.69 30.92
C LYS A 14 1.59 11.48 31.77
N MET A 15 1.89 11.68 33.06
CA MET A 15 2.59 10.67 33.86
C MET A 15 1.77 9.44 34.27
N TRP A 16 0.45 9.39 33.99
CA TRP A 16 -0.44 8.30 34.41
C TRP A 16 -1.02 7.44 33.27
N ASN A 17 -0.76 7.78 32.00
CA ASN A 17 -1.28 7.03 30.86
C ASN A 17 -0.16 6.32 30.11
N HIS A 18 -0.14 4.98 30.21
CA HIS A 18 0.73 4.15 29.39
C HIS A 18 0.44 4.39 27.89
N MET A 19 1.49 4.42 27.07
CA MET A 19 1.32 4.54 25.62
C MET A 19 0.57 3.32 25.09
N PRO A 20 -0.43 3.51 24.21
CA PRO A 20 -1.07 2.38 23.55
C PRO A 20 -0.01 1.62 22.72
N PRO A 21 -0.15 0.29 22.56
CA PRO A 21 0.83 -0.52 21.86
C PRO A 21 1.14 -0.05 20.43
N THR A 22 0.16 0.54 19.74
CA THR A 22 0.34 1.10 18.39
C THR A 22 1.32 2.28 18.39
N VAL A 23 1.10 3.26 19.27
CA VAL A 23 2.00 4.42 19.42
C VAL A 23 3.39 3.98 19.90
N HIS A 24 3.45 3.03 20.83
CA HIS A 24 4.72 2.48 21.29
C HIS A 24 5.51 1.81 20.15
N LYS A 25 4.86 0.99 19.31
CA LYS A 25 5.49 0.36 18.15
C LYS A 25 6.01 1.39 17.14
N VAL A 26 5.24 2.44 16.86
CA VAL A 26 5.67 3.50 15.93
C VAL A 26 6.86 4.28 16.49
N LEU A 27 6.82 4.70 17.76
CA LEU A 27 7.86 5.57 18.33
C LEU A 27 9.14 4.81 18.74
N ILE A 28 9.03 3.58 19.25
CA ILE A 28 10.17 2.82 19.80
C ILE A 28 10.70 1.79 18.81
N HIS A 29 9.83 1.18 18.00
CA HIS A 29 10.22 0.14 17.04
C HIS A 29 10.15 0.62 15.58
N GLY A 30 9.71 1.85 15.31
CA GLY A 30 9.45 2.34 13.95
C GLY A 30 10.66 2.25 13.03
N GLU A 31 11.83 2.69 13.49
CA GLU A 31 13.09 2.62 12.74
C GLU A 31 13.40 1.18 12.30
N LYS A 32 13.48 0.25 13.24
CA LYS A 32 13.74 -1.18 12.96
C LYS A 32 12.70 -1.81 12.03
N ILE A 33 11.44 -1.38 12.16
CA ILE A 33 10.35 -1.83 11.29
C ILE A 33 10.62 -1.34 9.87
N ILE A 34 10.93 -0.05 9.69
CA ILE A 34 11.21 0.55 8.36
C ILE A 34 12.42 -0.14 7.71
N GLU A 35 13.51 -0.34 8.45
CA GLU A 35 14.72 -1.03 7.95
C GLU A 35 14.46 -2.48 7.51
N SER A 36 13.50 -3.17 8.14
CA SER A 36 13.20 -4.56 7.80
C SER A 36 12.41 -4.76 6.50
N PHE A 37 11.81 -3.69 5.96
CA PHE A 37 10.96 -3.77 4.77
C PHE A 37 11.71 -3.37 3.50
N ILE A 38 11.57 -4.18 2.44
CA ILE A 38 12.16 -3.94 1.11
C ILE A 38 11.45 -2.78 0.38
N LEU A 39 10.18 -2.54 0.70
CA LEU A 39 9.36 -1.52 0.04
C LEU A 39 8.85 -0.51 1.08
N PRO A 40 8.50 0.73 0.65
CA PRO A 40 7.90 1.72 1.54
C PRO A 40 6.67 1.15 2.27
N ILE A 41 6.59 1.39 3.58
CA ILE A 41 5.56 0.80 4.45
C ILE A 41 4.12 1.04 3.97
N GLY A 42 3.88 2.15 3.26
CA GLY A 42 2.58 2.46 2.66
C GLY A 42 2.13 1.48 1.58
N LYS A 43 3.05 0.80 0.89
CA LYS A 43 2.71 -0.25 -0.10
C LYS A 43 2.22 -1.55 0.56
N PHE A 44 2.53 -1.76 1.84
CA PHE A 44 2.07 -2.90 2.65
C PHE A 44 0.77 -2.60 3.42
N SER A 45 0.10 -1.48 3.11
CA SER A 45 -1.10 -1.03 3.84
C SER A 45 -2.29 -1.98 3.66
N GLU A 46 -2.99 -2.27 4.76
CA GLU A 46 -4.27 -3.01 4.76
C GLU A 46 -5.39 -2.27 4.02
N GLU A 47 -5.27 -0.93 3.91
CA GLU A 47 -6.28 -0.08 3.25
C GLU A 47 -6.58 -0.53 1.81
N THR A 48 -5.57 -1.05 1.09
CA THR A 48 -5.76 -1.60 -0.26
C THR A 48 -6.73 -2.79 -0.25
N GLN A 49 -6.62 -3.67 0.75
CA GLN A 49 -7.51 -4.82 0.91
C GLN A 49 -8.92 -4.39 1.33
N GLU A 50 -9.05 -3.37 2.19
CA GLU A 50 -10.35 -2.82 2.56
C GLU A 50 -11.10 -2.21 1.38
N VAL A 51 -10.39 -1.55 0.46
CA VAL A 51 -10.95 -1.04 -0.79
C VAL A 51 -11.45 -2.19 -1.65
N LEU A 52 -10.69 -3.28 -1.77
CA LEU A 52 -11.14 -4.48 -2.50
C LEU A 52 -12.40 -5.10 -1.88
N ASN A 53 -12.58 -5.04 -0.56
CA ASN A 53 -13.82 -5.49 0.10
C ASN A 53 -15.04 -4.65 -0.30
N LYS A 54 -14.85 -3.36 -0.63
CA LYS A 54 -15.92 -2.52 -1.21
C LYS A 54 -16.24 -2.96 -2.64
N VAL A 55 -15.22 -3.23 -3.45
CA VAL A 55 -15.38 -3.76 -4.82
C VAL A 55 -16.09 -5.10 -4.81
N PHE A 56 -15.73 -6.00 -3.89
CA PHE A 56 -16.37 -7.31 -3.73
C PHE A 56 -17.87 -7.19 -3.48
N ARG A 57 -18.28 -6.33 -2.54
CA ARG A 57 -19.70 -6.08 -2.24
C ARG A 57 -20.43 -5.54 -3.46
N HIS A 58 -19.83 -4.59 -4.16
CA HIS A 58 -20.38 -4.02 -5.39
C HIS A 58 -20.54 -5.06 -6.52
N CYS A 59 -19.51 -5.88 -6.77
CA CYS A 59 -19.56 -6.95 -7.76
C CYS A 59 -20.66 -7.97 -7.45
N ARG A 60 -20.81 -8.35 -6.18
CA ARG A 60 -21.86 -9.29 -5.75
C ARG A 60 -23.27 -8.73 -5.95
N GLU A 61 -23.46 -7.43 -5.75
CA GLU A 61 -24.76 -6.78 -5.88
C GLU A 61 -25.19 -6.60 -7.34
N PHE A 62 -24.27 -6.16 -8.21
CA PHE A 62 -24.59 -5.65 -9.54
C PHE A 62 -24.04 -6.48 -10.71
N ARG A 63 -22.98 -7.27 -10.52
CA ARG A 63 -22.26 -7.93 -11.64
C ARG A 63 -22.33 -9.46 -11.63
N ALA A 64 -22.67 -10.07 -10.49
CA ALA A 64 -22.73 -11.52 -10.36
C ALA A 64 -24.13 -12.09 -10.61
N ARG A 65 -24.20 -13.28 -11.21
CA ARG A 65 -25.45 -14.04 -11.37
C ARG A 65 -25.95 -14.52 -10.00
N LYS A 66 -27.22 -14.27 -9.69
CA LYS A 66 -27.86 -14.60 -8.40
C LYS A 66 -28.66 -15.92 -8.44
N MET A 67 -28.08 -16.95 -9.06
CA MET A 67 -28.75 -18.24 -9.26
C MET A 67 -28.26 -19.29 -8.25
N LEU A 68 -26.94 -19.47 -8.18
CA LEU A 68 -26.28 -20.46 -7.33
C LEU A 68 -25.03 -19.84 -6.72
N ARG A 69 -24.70 -20.21 -5.48
CA ARG A 69 -23.50 -19.72 -4.79
C ARG A 69 -22.22 -19.96 -5.60
N LYS A 70 -22.11 -21.13 -6.26
CA LYS A 70 -20.95 -21.46 -7.10
C LYS A 70 -20.81 -20.47 -8.26
N SER A 71 -21.88 -20.23 -9.01
CA SER A 71 -21.89 -19.30 -10.13
C SER A 71 -21.64 -17.86 -9.69
N THR A 72 -22.20 -17.45 -8.54
CA THR A 72 -21.95 -16.12 -7.97
C THR A 72 -20.47 -15.94 -7.62
N ASN A 73 -19.85 -16.93 -6.98
CA ASN A 73 -18.43 -16.86 -6.59
C ASN A 73 -17.51 -16.85 -7.82
N GLU A 74 -17.83 -17.63 -8.84
CA GLU A 74 -17.12 -17.64 -10.13
C GLU A 74 -17.16 -16.25 -10.80
N ASP A 75 -18.34 -15.65 -10.90
CA ASP A 75 -18.49 -14.32 -11.52
C ASP A 75 -17.75 -13.24 -10.73
N ILE A 76 -17.76 -13.31 -9.39
CA ILE A 76 -17.02 -12.36 -8.55
C ILE A 76 -15.51 -12.55 -8.75
N LEU A 77 -15.02 -13.79 -8.74
CA LEU A 77 -13.60 -14.08 -8.95
C LEU A 77 -13.12 -13.58 -10.31
N ASN A 78 -13.86 -13.88 -11.37
CA ASN A 78 -13.55 -13.42 -12.73
C ASN A 78 -13.51 -11.89 -12.82
N ASN A 79 -14.45 -11.19 -12.17
CA ASN A 79 -14.43 -9.72 -12.11
C ASN A 79 -13.20 -9.18 -11.38
N LEU A 80 -12.81 -9.80 -10.27
CA LEU A 80 -11.63 -9.37 -9.52
C LEU A 80 -10.34 -9.61 -10.32
N LEU A 81 -10.21 -10.77 -10.97
CA LEU A 81 -9.07 -11.10 -11.82
C LEU A 81 -8.90 -10.11 -12.98
N MET A 82 -10.00 -9.81 -13.68
CA MET A 82 -10.00 -8.81 -14.75
C MET A 82 -9.63 -7.41 -14.24
N SER A 83 -9.97 -7.10 -12.99
CA SER A 83 -9.61 -5.82 -12.38
C SER A 83 -8.17 -5.79 -11.87
N SER A 84 -7.55 -6.92 -11.53
CA SER A 84 -6.15 -6.98 -11.10
C SER A 84 -5.16 -7.11 -12.25
N ASP A 85 -5.62 -7.46 -13.46
CA ASP A 85 -4.77 -7.61 -14.64
C ASP A 85 -3.97 -6.32 -14.92
N PRO A 86 -2.62 -6.36 -14.92
CA PRO A 86 -1.76 -5.20 -15.15
C PRO A 86 -1.96 -4.59 -16.54
N ARG A 87 -2.09 -5.41 -17.58
CA ARG A 87 -2.25 -4.99 -18.97
C ARG A 87 -3.58 -4.30 -19.19
N ILE A 88 -4.64 -4.77 -18.55
CA ILE A 88 -5.96 -4.11 -18.59
C ILE A 88 -5.95 -2.85 -17.71
N SER A 89 -5.24 -2.89 -16.59
CA SER A 89 -5.09 -1.74 -15.69
C SER A 89 -4.42 -0.55 -16.39
N THR A 90 -3.33 -0.78 -17.13
CA THR A 90 -2.62 0.27 -17.86
C THR A 90 -3.44 0.92 -18.98
N LEU A 91 -4.40 0.18 -19.55
CA LEU A 91 -5.27 0.67 -20.63
C LEU A 91 -6.53 1.37 -20.12
N ARG A 92 -6.84 1.26 -18.81
CA ARG A 92 -8.05 1.89 -18.25
C ARG A 92 -7.88 3.41 -18.21
N PRO A 93 -8.91 4.19 -18.59
CA PRO A 93 -8.84 5.64 -18.51
C PRO A 93 -8.67 6.04 -17.04
N HIS A 94 -7.52 6.64 -16.73
CA HIS A 94 -7.23 7.09 -15.40
C HIS A 94 -8.04 8.38 -15.13
N CYS A 95 -9.05 8.28 -14.27
CA CYS A 95 -9.64 9.45 -13.63
C CYS A 95 -8.53 10.05 -12.75
N SER A 96 -7.91 11.13 -13.21
CA SER A 96 -6.92 11.88 -12.44
C SER A 96 -7.58 12.57 -11.26
N PHE A 97 -7.94 11.80 -10.22
CA PHE A 97 -8.11 12.33 -8.87
C PHE A 97 -6.72 12.48 -8.22
N GLN A 98 -5.81 13.14 -8.94
CA GLN A 98 -4.54 13.57 -8.41
C GLN A 98 -4.68 15.08 -8.29
N ASN A 99 -4.56 15.59 -7.06
CA ASN A 99 -4.10 16.94 -6.67
C ASN A 99 -4.64 17.34 -5.28
N SER A 100 -4.38 16.56 -4.23
CA SER A 100 -4.63 17.04 -2.85
C SER A 100 -3.57 16.66 -1.82
N ILE A 101 -2.80 15.59 -2.02
CA ILE A 101 -1.91 15.06 -0.96
C ILE A 101 -0.51 15.73 -1.00
N ALA A 102 0.06 15.94 -2.19
CA ALA A 102 1.38 16.57 -2.33
C ALA A 102 1.43 18.00 -1.74
N ASN A 103 0.30 18.70 -1.68
CA ASN A 103 0.21 20.08 -1.18
C ASN A 103 -0.11 20.18 0.33
N LYS A 104 -0.09 19.08 1.09
CA LYS A 104 -0.53 19.06 2.51
C LYS A 104 0.50 18.56 3.52
N LEU A 105 1.71 18.18 3.10
CA LEU A 105 2.72 17.68 4.03
C LEU A 105 3.34 18.82 4.83
N PHE A 106 3.52 18.62 6.13
CA PHE A 106 4.20 19.58 7.00
C PHE A 106 5.70 19.66 6.68
N PRO A 107 6.35 20.81 6.89
CA PRO A 107 7.79 20.99 6.59
C PRO A 107 8.68 19.97 7.29
N GLU A 108 8.36 19.60 8.53
CA GLU A 108 9.11 18.63 9.33
C GLU A 108 9.07 17.23 8.69
N THR A 109 7.93 16.85 8.12
CA THR A 109 7.78 15.57 7.40
C THR A 109 8.59 15.55 6.11
N GLN A 110 8.66 16.69 5.40
CA GLN A 110 9.45 16.80 4.18
C GLN A 110 10.94 16.64 4.46
N MET A 111 11.45 17.23 5.56
CA MET A 111 12.84 17.06 5.97
C MET A 111 13.20 15.60 6.22
N LEU A 112 12.33 14.86 6.92
CA LEU A 112 12.56 13.43 7.18
C LEU A 112 12.57 12.59 5.91
N GLN A 113 11.76 12.94 4.90
CA GLN A 113 11.74 12.22 3.62
C GLN A 113 13.05 12.41 2.83
N CYS A 114 13.57 13.64 2.77
CA CYS A 114 14.80 13.94 2.04
C CYS A 114 16.02 13.21 2.63
N LEU A 115 16.07 13.04 3.95
CA LEU A 115 17.15 12.30 4.62
C LEU A 115 17.20 10.81 4.25
N VAL A 116 16.08 10.21 3.83
CA VAL A 116 16.00 8.79 3.46
C VAL A 116 16.35 8.57 1.98
N THR A 117 16.11 9.56 1.11
CA THR A 117 16.30 9.41 -0.34
C THR A 117 17.76 9.54 -0.79
N ASP A 118 18.63 10.16 0.01
CA ASP A 118 20.04 10.31 -0.32
C ASP A 118 20.81 8.97 -0.30
N ASP A 119 20.28 7.94 0.37
CA ASP A 119 20.88 6.59 0.48
C ASP A 119 20.37 5.58 -0.58
N VAL A 120 19.35 5.92 -1.38
CA VAL A 120 18.60 4.94 -2.23
C VAL A 120 18.96 5.02 -3.72
N LEU A 121 19.83 5.94 -4.13
CA LEU A 121 20.18 6.14 -5.55
C LEU A 121 20.95 4.98 -6.22
N ASP A 122 21.37 3.95 -5.47
CA ASP A 122 22.12 2.81 -6.02
C ASP A 122 21.25 1.58 -6.36
N ASN A 123 19.98 1.49 -5.90
CA ASN A 123 19.25 0.20 -5.90
C ASN A 123 18.05 0.08 -6.87
N GLU A 124 17.54 1.16 -7.47
CA GLU A 124 16.40 1.04 -8.39
C GLU A 124 16.78 0.45 -9.77
N GLN A 125 18.05 0.59 -10.19
CA GLN A 125 18.52 0.06 -11.47
C GLN A 125 18.71 -1.47 -11.42
N ASP A 126 19.10 -2.03 -10.27
CA ASP A 126 19.36 -3.47 -10.11
C ASP A 126 18.08 -4.32 -10.16
N TYR A 127 16.94 -3.80 -9.70
CA TYR A 127 15.68 -4.58 -9.67
C TYR A 127 15.01 -4.67 -11.06
N LEU A 128 15.13 -3.62 -11.88
CA LEU A 128 14.66 -3.64 -13.26
C LEU A 128 15.57 -4.51 -14.15
N LEU A 129 16.87 -4.58 -13.84
CA LEU A 129 17.81 -5.47 -14.53
C LEU A 129 17.51 -6.95 -14.26
N TYR A 130 17.23 -7.32 -13.00
CA TYR A 130 16.86 -8.69 -12.63
C TYR A 130 15.59 -9.19 -13.34
N CYS A 131 14.56 -8.33 -13.43
CA CYS A 131 13.31 -8.68 -14.11
C CYS A 131 13.47 -8.81 -15.63
N VAL A 132 14.43 -8.12 -16.24
CA VAL A 132 14.73 -8.24 -17.69
C VAL A 132 15.55 -9.52 -17.94
N GLU A 133 16.56 -9.81 -17.11
CA GLU A 133 17.39 -11.00 -17.23
C GLU A 133 16.60 -12.32 -17.09
N GLU A 134 15.60 -12.40 -16.19
CA GLU A 134 14.75 -13.61 -16.11
C GLU A 134 13.89 -13.82 -17.35
N SER A 135 13.47 -12.75 -18.04
CA SER A 135 12.65 -12.86 -19.25
C SER A 135 13.43 -13.31 -20.49
N GLU A 136 14.73 -13.00 -20.57
CA GLU A 136 15.58 -13.41 -21.70
C GLU A 136 16.03 -14.88 -21.61
N LEU A 137 16.12 -15.45 -20.40
CA LEU A 137 16.50 -16.85 -20.21
C LEU A 137 15.41 -17.84 -20.65
N GLU A 138 14.13 -17.48 -20.53
CA GLU A 138 13.00 -18.35 -20.95
C GLU A 138 12.81 -18.41 -22.49
N GLU A 139 13.33 -17.43 -23.24
CA GLU A 139 13.24 -17.42 -24.70
C GLU A 139 14.31 -18.31 -25.38
N THR A 140 15.45 -18.53 -24.73
CA THR A 140 16.56 -19.31 -25.32
C THR A 140 16.41 -20.82 -25.19
N ASP A 141 15.65 -21.30 -24.20
CA ASP A 141 15.40 -22.74 -23.99
C ASP A 141 14.35 -23.33 -24.95
N ASN A 142 13.58 -22.48 -25.65
CA ASN A 142 12.56 -22.92 -26.61
C ASN A 142 13.07 -23.08 -28.06
N MET A 143 14.38 -23.00 -28.31
CA MET A 143 14.97 -23.06 -29.66
C MET A 143 15.97 -24.21 -29.92
N ILE A 144 16.11 -25.21 -29.03
CA ILE A 144 17.12 -26.27 -29.21
C ILE A 144 16.59 -27.68 -29.55
N GLU A 145 15.28 -27.97 -29.52
CA GLU A 145 14.78 -29.32 -29.88
C GLU A 145 13.84 -29.35 -31.10
N ILE A 146 14.36 -28.96 -32.28
CA ILE A 146 13.87 -29.50 -33.57
C ILE A 146 15.07 -29.77 -34.47
N ASN A 147 15.56 -31.01 -34.48
CA ASN A 147 16.17 -31.70 -35.62
C ASN A 147 16.29 -33.20 -35.35
#